data_AF-A0A2W6ZLU2-F1
#
_entry.id   AF-A0A2W6ZLU2-F1
#
_cell.length_a   1.000
_cell.length_b   1.000
_cell.length_c   1.000
_cell.angle_alpha   90.00
_cell.angle_beta   90.00
_cell.angle_gamma   90.00
#
_symmetry.space_group_name_H-M   'P 1'
#
loop_
_entity.id
_entity.type
_entity.pdbx_description
1 polymer ?
#
loop_
_entity_poly.entity_id
_entity_poly.type
_entity_poly.pdbx_seq_one_letter_code
_entity_poly.pdbx_strand_id
1 'polypeptide(L)'
;MTPGFHHLPVLAEPVLAAFAALPAGSTVIDATVGGGGHSALLLEAHPDLQLIGLDQDPTALAAAASRLAPFGERVHLIATNFAAYVPAAPVHGVLADLGVSSPQLDVAERGFSFRLDGPLDMRMNNGTGETAAELIDRLEEKALADLIYAYGEERLSRRIARRIVEQRPWSSGARAAGGGGTAALAYLVAGCYPPAARRGRLHPATRTFQALRIAVNDELEALETLLSRAPDWLAP
;
A
#
# COMPACT_ATOMS: atom_id res chain seq x y z
N MET A 1 -11.78 -24.55 19.77
CA MET A 1 -12.29 -23.39 18.99
C MET A 1 -11.15 -22.39 18.93
N THR A 2 -10.46 -22.34 17.79
CA THR A 2 -9.39 -21.37 17.55
C THR A 2 -10.03 -19.97 17.57
N PRO A 3 -9.50 -18.99 18.30
CA PRO A 3 -10.03 -17.63 18.20
C PRO A 3 -9.79 -17.18 16.77
N GLY A 4 -10.87 -17.09 15.98
CA GLY A 4 -10.79 -16.54 14.64
C GLY A 4 -10.32 -15.11 14.75
N PHE A 5 -9.15 -14.80 14.20
CA PHE A 5 -8.66 -13.44 14.13
C PHE A 5 -9.57 -12.66 13.17
N HIS A 6 -10.61 -12.01 13.70
CA HIS A 6 -11.46 -11.12 12.93
C HIS A 6 -10.70 -9.81 12.73
N HIS A 7 -9.97 -9.70 11.62
CA HIS A 7 -9.37 -8.43 11.22
C HIS A 7 -10.50 -7.46 10.86
N LEU A 8 -10.86 -6.59 11.81
CA LEU A 8 -11.80 -5.51 11.56
C LEU A 8 -11.13 -4.45 10.68
N PRO A 9 -11.78 -3.99 9.60
CA PRO A 9 -11.29 -2.89 8.79
C PRO A 9 -11.13 -1.61 9.61
N VAL A 10 -10.13 -0.80 9.23
CA VAL A 10 -9.86 0.49 9.89
C VAL A 10 -11.06 1.41 9.69
N LEU A 11 -11.52 2.08 10.76
CA LEU A 11 -12.67 2.99 10.73
C LEU A 11 -13.96 2.35 10.15
N ALA A 12 -14.19 1.06 10.43
CA ALA A 12 -15.38 0.32 9.97
C ALA A 12 -16.71 1.07 10.21
N GLU A 13 -16.94 1.56 11.43
CA GLU A 13 -18.17 2.30 11.79
C GLU A 13 -18.32 3.62 11.03
N PRO A 14 -17.31 4.52 11.00
CA PRO A 14 -17.36 5.72 10.15
C PRO A 14 -17.62 5.44 8.67
N VAL A 15 -17.04 4.38 8.11
CA VAL A 15 -17.26 3.99 6.71
C VAL A 15 -18.72 3.59 6.53
N LEU A 16 -19.26 2.69 7.35
CA LEU A 16 -20.68 2.30 7.27
C LEU A 16 -21.62 3.51 7.41
N ALA A 17 -21.32 4.43 8.32
CA ALA A 17 -22.12 5.64 8.49
C ALA A 17 -22.11 6.54 7.24
N ALA A 18 -20.96 6.65 6.56
CA ALA A 18 -20.84 7.45 5.34
C ALA A 18 -21.69 6.92 4.17
N PHE A 19 -21.95 5.60 4.14
CA PHE A 19 -22.75 4.94 3.11
C PHE A 19 -24.18 4.58 3.55
N ALA A 20 -24.61 4.98 4.75
CA ALA A 20 -25.86 4.53 5.35
C ALA A 20 -27.13 4.87 4.53
N ALA A 21 -27.10 5.96 3.75
CA ALA A 21 -28.25 6.47 3.00
C ALA A 21 -28.25 6.09 1.50
N LEU A 22 -27.46 5.09 1.08
CA LEU A 22 -27.43 4.65 -0.31
C LEU A 22 -28.80 4.13 -0.78
N PRO A 23 -29.28 4.56 -1.97
CA PRO A 23 -30.46 3.97 -2.61
C PRO A 23 -30.30 2.46 -2.87
N ALA A 24 -31.42 1.72 -2.91
CA ALA A 24 -31.40 0.33 -3.33
C ALA A 24 -30.88 0.19 -4.77
N GLY A 25 -30.05 -0.83 -5.02
CA GLY A 25 -29.40 -1.03 -6.32
C GLY A 25 -28.21 -0.09 -6.59
N SER A 26 -27.75 0.66 -5.60
CA SER A 26 -26.56 1.50 -5.71
C SER A 26 -25.33 0.69 -6.14
N THR A 27 -24.42 1.36 -6.85
CA THR A 27 -23.09 0.82 -7.18
C THR A 27 -22.03 1.62 -6.44
N VAL A 28 -21.10 0.95 -5.75
CA VAL A 28 -19.96 1.58 -5.07
C VAL A 28 -18.66 1.04 -5.64
N ILE A 29 -17.67 1.92 -5.81
CA ILE A 29 -16.30 1.54 -6.11
C ILE A 29 -15.52 1.47 -4.79
N ASP A 30 -14.88 0.34 -4.52
CA ASP A 30 -13.79 0.24 -3.55
C ASP A 30 -12.48 0.26 -4.34
N ALA A 31 -11.82 1.42 -4.36
CA ALA A 31 -10.63 1.69 -5.15
C ALA A 31 -9.39 0.95 -4.64
N THR A 32 -9.46 0.38 -3.44
CA THR A 32 -8.37 -0.32 -2.76
C THR A 32 -8.96 -1.54 -2.04
N VAL A 33 -9.61 -2.42 -2.79
CA VAL A 33 -10.41 -3.51 -2.20
C VAL A 33 -9.59 -4.36 -1.24
N GLY A 34 -8.26 -4.49 -1.47
CA GLY A 34 -7.38 -5.17 -0.55
C GLY A 34 -7.85 -6.61 -0.34
N GLY A 35 -7.97 -7.03 0.93
CA GLY A 35 -8.55 -8.33 1.26
C GLY A 35 -10.09 -8.39 1.21
N GLY A 36 -10.79 -7.32 0.80
CA GLY A 36 -12.26 -7.22 0.75
C GLY A 36 -12.91 -6.93 2.10
N GLY A 37 -12.20 -6.29 3.04
CA GLY A 37 -12.68 -6.05 4.40
C GLY A 37 -13.84 -5.05 4.46
N HIS A 38 -13.61 -3.81 4.04
CA HIS A 38 -14.67 -2.79 3.98
C HIS A 38 -15.77 -3.15 3.00
N SER A 39 -15.39 -3.68 1.83
CA SER A 39 -16.30 -4.22 0.84
C SER A 39 -17.30 -5.23 1.41
N ALA A 40 -16.86 -6.20 2.25
CA ALA A 40 -17.76 -7.15 2.89
C ALA A 40 -18.74 -6.45 3.84
N LEU A 41 -18.27 -5.51 4.66
CA LEU A 41 -19.12 -4.75 5.57
C LEU A 41 -20.22 -3.98 4.82
N LEU A 42 -19.88 -3.33 3.70
CA LEU A 42 -20.85 -2.61 2.88
C LEU A 42 -21.88 -3.56 2.24
N LEU A 43 -21.44 -4.71 1.71
CA LEU A 43 -22.32 -5.70 1.09
C LEU A 43 -23.26 -6.41 2.08
N GLU A 44 -22.82 -6.55 3.33
CA GLU A 44 -23.63 -7.05 4.45
C GLU A 44 -24.68 -6.03 4.89
N ALA A 45 -24.30 -4.75 4.99
CA ALA A 45 -25.20 -3.68 5.40
C ALA A 45 -26.23 -3.29 4.32
N HIS A 46 -25.90 -3.50 3.04
CA HIS A 46 -26.72 -3.11 1.89
C HIS A 46 -27.00 -4.30 0.96
N PRO A 47 -28.14 -5.02 1.13
CA PRO A 47 -28.45 -6.24 0.37
C PRO A 47 -28.48 -6.08 -1.15
N ASP A 48 -28.86 -4.90 -1.64
CA ASP A 48 -28.99 -4.62 -3.07
C ASP A 48 -27.75 -3.92 -3.67
N LEU A 49 -26.70 -3.69 -2.87
CA LEU A 49 -25.48 -3.00 -3.31
C LEU A 49 -24.73 -3.83 -4.36
N GLN A 50 -24.32 -3.16 -5.43
CA GLN A 50 -23.31 -3.63 -6.38
C GLN A 50 -21.96 -3.04 -6.00
N LEU A 51 -20.91 -3.86 -6.04
CA LEU A 51 -19.55 -3.48 -5.69
C LEU A 51 -18.62 -3.69 -6.88
N ILE A 52 -17.82 -2.67 -7.17
CA ILE A 52 -16.66 -2.75 -8.05
C ILE A 52 -15.41 -2.60 -7.17
N GLY A 53 -14.65 -3.69 -7.01
CA GLY A 53 -13.42 -3.71 -6.21
C GLY A 53 -12.18 -3.64 -7.10
N LEU A 54 -11.32 -2.66 -6.87
CA LEU A 54 -10.07 -2.44 -7.62
C LEU A 54 -8.88 -2.73 -6.71
N ASP A 55 -7.90 -3.49 -7.21
CA ASP A 55 -6.57 -3.57 -6.62
C ASP A 55 -5.53 -3.91 -7.69
N GLN A 56 -4.32 -3.39 -7.52
CA GLN A 56 -3.19 -3.72 -8.39
C GLN A 56 -2.42 -4.95 -7.90
N ASP A 57 -2.58 -5.33 -6.63
CA ASP A 57 -1.93 -6.48 -6.03
C ASP A 57 -2.73 -7.76 -6.30
N PRO A 58 -2.20 -8.71 -7.09
CA PRO A 58 -2.91 -9.95 -7.40
C PRO A 58 -3.17 -10.82 -6.15
N THR A 59 -2.33 -10.70 -5.12
CA THR A 59 -2.51 -11.42 -3.85
C THR A 59 -3.71 -10.87 -3.09
N ALA A 60 -3.87 -9.54 -3.09
CA ALA A 60 -5.01 -8.88 -2.46
C ALA A 60 -6.31 -9.29 -3.16
N LEU A 61 -6.35 -9.25 -4.50
CA LEU A 61 -7.52 -9.68 -5.26
C LEU A 61 -7.91 -11.13 -5.04
N ALA A 62 -6.93 -12.04 -4.95
CA ALA A 62 -7.23 -13.44 -4.63
C ALA A 62 -7.88 -13.58 -3.24
N ALA A 63 -7.40 -12.81 -2.24
CA ALA A 63 -7.99 -12.78 -0.91
C ALA A 63 -9.40 -12.16 -0.91
N ALA A 64 -9.61 -11.05 -1.62
CA ALA A 64 -10.92 -10.43 -1.81
C ALA A 64 -11.89 -11.40 -2.50
N ALA A 65 -11.48 -12.08 -3.56
CA ALA A 65 -12.31 -13.05 -4.26
C ALA A 65 -12.79 -14.16 -3.32
N SER A 66 -11.90 -14.71 -2.48
CA SER A 66 -12.26 -15.71 -1.49
C SER A 66 -13.21 -15.17 -0.42
N ARG A 67 -12.99 -13.95 0.07
CA ARG A 67 -13.81 -13.34 1.13
C ARG A 67 -15.20 -12.95 0.63
N LEU A 68 -15.26 -12.43 -0.59
CA LEU A 68 -16.46 -11.83 -1.17
C LEU A 68 -17.30 -12.83 -1.99
N ALA A 69 -16.82 -14.06 -2.19
CA ALA A 69 -17.54 -15.13 -2.87
C ALA A 69 -19.02 -15.32 -2.42
N PRO A 70 -19.38 -15.20 -1.13
CA PRO A 70 -20.78 -15.32 -0.70
C PRO A 70 -21.73 -14.26 -1.28
N PHE A 71 -21.21 -13.13 -1.77
CA PHE A 71 -22.02 -12.05 -2.33
C PHE A 71 -22.32 -12.23 -3.83
N GLY A 72 -21.68 -13.20 -4.49
CA GLY A 72 -22.00 -13.65 -5.84
C GLY A 72 -21.87 -12.53 -6.89
N GLU A 73 -22.88 -12.42 -7.75
CA GLU A 73 -22.90 -11.48 -8.89
C GLU A 73 -22.87 -10.00 -8.49
N ARG A 74 -23.07 -9.68 -7.20
CA ARG A 74 -22.96 -8.31 -6.68
C ARG A 74 -21.54 -7.77 -6.66
N VAL A 75 -20.53 -8.60 -6.90
CA VAL A 75 -19.13 -8.23 -6.76
C VAL A 75 -18.39 -8.40 -8.07
N HIS A 76 -17.77 -7.31 -8.54
CA HIS A 76 -16.90 -7.31 -9.70
C HIS A 76 -15.50 -6.85 -9.31
N LEU A 77 -14.52 -7.76 -9.38
CA LEU A 77 -13.12 -7.49 -9.03
C LEU A 77 -12.29 -7.24 -10.28
N ILE A 78 -11.51 -6.16 -10.27
CA ILE A 78 -10.68 -5.74 -11.40
C ILE A 78 -9.22 -5.57 -10.96
N ALA A 79 -8.32 -6.29 -11.63
CA ALA A 79 -6.88 -6.12 -11.51
C ALA A 79 -6.42 -4.86 -12.24
N THR A 80 -6.35 -3.75 -11.52
CA THR A 80 -5.94 -2.46 -12.07
C THR A 80 -5.45 -1.52 -10.95
N ASN A 81 -4.58 -0.60 -11.30
CA ASN A 81 -4.37 0.59 -10.48
C ASN A 81 -5.58 1.52 -10.65
N PHE A 82 -6.15 2.01 -9.56
CA PHE A 82 -7.34 2.85 -9.59
C PHE A 82 -7.16 4.13 -10.44
N ALA A 83 -5.93 4.63 -10.61
CA ALA A 83 -5.63 5.77 -11.47
C ALA A 83 -5.88 5.49 -12.97
N ALA A 84 -5.83 4.22 -13.37
CA ALA A 84 -6.11 3.77 -14.74
C ALA A 84 -7.58 3.39 -14.95
N TYR A 85 -8.41 3.38 -13.90
CA TYR A 85 -9.80 2.97 -13.99
C TYR A 85 -10.71 4.14 -14.39
N VAL A 86 -11.73 3.83 -15.18
CA VAL A 86 -12.85 4.71 -15.51
C VAL A 86 -14.12 3.86 -15.48
N PRO A 87 -15.13 4.19 -14.65
CA PRO A 87 -16.36 3.43 -14.61
C PRO A 87 -17.18 3.64 -15.90
N ALA A 88 -17.88 2.60 -16.34
CA ALA A 88 -18.70 2.65 -17.55
C ALA A 88 -20.02 3.43 -17.37
N ALA A 89 -20.44 3.63 -16.13
CA ALA A 89 -21.62 4.39 -15.75
C ALA A 89 -21.38 5.12 -14.42
N PRO A 90 -22.13 6.18 -14.10
CA PRO A 90 -22.03 6.84 -12.81
C PRO A 90 -22.26 5.87 -11.64
N VAL A 91 -21.54 6.09 -10.55
CA VAL A 91 -21.60 5.29 -9.31
C VAL A 91 -22.11 6.15 -8.15
N HIS A 92 -22.55 5.52 -7.07
CA HIS A 92 -23.18 6.18 -5.93
C HIS A 92 -22.19 6.45 -4.79
N GLY A 93 -20.97 5.94 -4.92
CA GLY A 93 -19.90 6.27 -4.00
C GLY A 93 -18.58 5.61 -4.36
N VAL A 94 -17.51 6.19 -3.81
CA VAL A 94 -16.14 5.74 -3.97
C VAL A 94 -15.51 5.66 -2.59
N LEU A 95 -14.93 4.51 -2.27
CA LEU A 95 -14.14 4.26 -1.07
C LEU A 95 -12.68 4.07 -1.49
N ALA A 96 -11.74 4.64 -0.72
CA ALA A 96 -10.32 4.37 -0.86
C ALA A 96 -9.66 4.32 0.53
N ASP A 97 -9.22 3.14 0.94
CA ASP A 97 -8.42 2.89 2.14
C ASP A 97 -6.93 2.88 1.77
N LEU A 98 -6.29 4.03 1.92
CA LEU A 98 -4.92 4.25 1.47
C LEU A 98 -3.92 3.68 2.47
N GLY A 99 -3.00 2.87 1.96
CA GLY A 99 -1.91 2.33 2.75
C GLY A 99 -1.45 0.98 2.25
N VAL A 100 -1.00 0.15 3.19
CA VAL A 100 -0.57 -1.23 2.93
C VAL A 100 -1.49 -2.18 3.66
N SER A 101 -1.79 -3.30 3.01
CA SER A 101 -2.56 -4.38 3.62
C SER A 101 -1.68 -5.23 4.54
N SER A 102 -2.29 -5.89 5.52
CA SER A 102 -1.59 -6.80 6.44
C SER A 102 -0.79 -7.89 5.70
N PRO A 103 -1.32 -8.56 4.63
CA PRO A 103 -0.53 -9.50 3.84
C PRO A 103 0.77 -8.90 3.26
N GLN A 104 0.77 -7.63 2.83
CA GLN A 104 1.98 -6.98 2.32
C GLN A 104 3.04 -6.80 3.41
N LEU A 105 2.62 -6.55 4.66
CA LEU A 105 3.52 -6.36 5.81
C LEU A 105 3.97 -7.65 6.49
N ASP A 106 3.20 -8.73 6.35
CA ASP A 106 3.41 -10.00 7.05
C ASP A 106 4.15 -11.04 6.18
N VAL A 107 4.12 -10.89 4.85
CA VAL A 107 4.90 -11.73 3.92
C VAL A 107 6.26 -11.09 3.66
N ALA A 108 7.33 -11.72 4.17
CA ALA A 108 8.68 -11.18 4.12
C ALA A 108 9.17 -10.95 2.67
N GLU A 109 8.82 -11.86 1.76
CA GLU A 109 9.19 -11.84 0.34
C GLU A 109 8.67 -10.61 -0.40
N ARG A 110 7.66 -9.91 0.16
CA ARG A 110 7.11 -8.67 -0.42
C ARG A 110 7.98 -7.44 -0.11
N GLY A 111 8.82 -7.50 0.92
CA GLY A 111 9.79 -6.44 1.20
C GLY A 111 9.25 -5.15 1.82
N PHE A 112 7.96 -5.06 2.19
CA PHE A 112 7.36 -3.84 2.76
C PHE A 112 7.74 -3.59 4.23
N SER A 113 8.29 -4.61 4.90
CA SER A 113 8.52 -4.62 6.34
C SER A 113 9.94 -5.06 6.64
N PHE A 114 10.54 -4.49 7.68
CA PHE A 114 11.82 -4.90 8.26
C PHE A 114 11.64 -5.74 9.53
N ARG A 115 10.40 -6.12 9.88
CA ARG A 115 10.11 -7.03 11.00
C ARG A 115 10.56 -8.45 10.69
N LEU A 116 10.38 -8.86 9.43
CA LEU A 116 10.91 -10.09 8.86
C LEU A 116 11.85 -9.68 7.74
N ASP A 117 13.05 -10.26 7.69
CA ASP A 117 14.01 -9.95 6.64
C ASP A 117 13.56 -10.53 5.30
N GLY A 118 13.67 -9.74 4.24
CA GLY A 118 13.24 -10.08 2.90
C GLY A 118 13.93 -9.23 1.83
N PRO A 119 13.67 -9.47 0.54
CA PRO A 119 14.22 -8.65 -0.53
C PRO A 119 13.67 -7.22 -0.47
N LEU A 120 14.44 -6.25 -0.96
CA LEU A 120 13.97 -4.88 -1.15
C LEU A 120 13.11 -4.77 -2.42
N ASP A 121 11.93 -5.39 -2.41
CA ASP A 121 10.97 -5.35 -3.51
C ASP A 121 10.01 -4.15 -3.38
N MET A 122 9.09 -4.19 -2.40
CA MET A 122 8.10 -3.15 -2.11
C MET A 122 7.07 -2.86 -3.21
N ARG A 123 7.00 -3.64 -4.30
CA ARG A 123 5.96 -3.48 -5.31
C ARG A 123 4.64 -4.10 -4.84
N MET A 124 3.55 -3.35 -5.01
CA MET A 124 2.19 -3.85 -4.80
C MET A 124 1.84 -4.85 -5.89
N ASN A 125 2.13 -4.53 -7.15
CA ASN A 125 2.12 -5.48 -8.26
C ASN A 125 3.53 -6.01 -8.52
N ASN A 126 3.81 -7.24 -8.08
CA ASN A 126 5.13 -7.86 -8.23
C ASN A 126 5.44 -8.40 -9.64
N GLY A 127 4.50 -8.31 -10.58
CA GLY A 127 4.68 -8.76 -11.97
C GLY A 127 5.33 -7.72 -12.89
N THR A 128 5.39 -6.45 -12.50
CA THR A 128 5.84 -5.34 -13.34
C THR A 128 6.51 -4.25 -12.52
N GLY A 129 7.29 -3.37 -13.18
CA GLY A 129 7.87 -2.20 -12.53
C GLY A 129 9.19 -2.48 -11.80
N GLU A 130 9.77 -1.40 -11.28
CA GLU A 130 11.08 -1.37 -10.63
C GLU A 130 10.95 -1.69 -9.14
N THR A 131 11.83 -2.54 -8.62
CA THR A 131 11.92 -2.85 -7.18
C THR A 131 12.53 -1.70 -6.38
N ALA A 132 12.34 -1.66 -5.07
CA ALA A 132 13.02 -0.70 -4.20
C ALA A 132 14.56 -0.79 -4.30
N ALA A 133 15.10 -2.01 -4.47
CA ALA A 133 16.54 -2.22 -4.68
C ALA A 133 17.05 -1.55 -5.97
N GLU A 134 16.35 -1.77 -7.08
CA GLU A 134 16.70 -1.19 -8.38
C GLU A 134 16.54 0.33 -8.37
N LEU A 135 15.46 0.85 -7.78
CA LEU A 135 15.24 2.28 -7.57
C LEU A 135 16.41 2.91 -6.79
N ILE A 136 16.80 2.26 -5.68
CA ILE A 136 17.93 2.71 -4.87
C ILE A 136 19.22 2.70 -5.69
N ASP A 137 19.48 1.68 -6.50
CA ASP A 137 20.72 1.57 -7.28
C ASP A 137 20.77 2.60 -8.43
N ARG A 138 19.62 2.88 -9.05
CA ARG A 138 19.49 3.80 -10.19
C ARG A 138 19.60 5.27 -9.80
N LEU A 139 18.96 5.69 -8.72
CA LEU A 139 18.90 7.12 -8.37
C LEU A 139 20.28 7.69 -8.02
N GLU A 140 20.50 8.98 -8.24
CA GLU A 140 21.65 9.67 -7.66
C GLU A 140 21.43 9.93 -6.16
N GLU A 141 22.50 10.14 -5.38
CA GLU A 141 22.40 10.41 -3.93
C GLU A 141 21.44 11.57 -3.63
N LYS A 142 21.54 12.68 -4.37
CA LYS A 142 20.67 13.85 -4.19
C LYS A 142 19.20 13.49 -4.46
N ALA A 143 18.93 12.78 -5.55
CA ALA A 143 17.56 12.38 -5.90
C ALA A 143 16.96 11.44 -4.84
N LEU A 144 17.76 10.49 -4.33
CA LEU A 144 17.33 9.61 -3.24
C LEU A 144 17.08 10.40 -1.94
N ALA A 145 17.91 11.39 -1.62
CA ALA A 145 17.70 12.26 -0.46
C ALA A 145 16.42 13.10 -0.59
N ASP A 146 16.16 13.66 -1.78
CA ASP A 146 14.97 14.45 -2.06
C ASP A 146 13.71 13.58 -1.95
N LEU A 147 13.75 12.36 -2.48
CA LEU A 147 12.68 11.36 -2.37
C LEU A 147 12.39 10.98 -0.90
N ILE A 148 13.42 10.61 -0.13
CA ILE A 148 13.27 10.26 1.29
C ILE A 148 12.73 11.45 2.12
N TYR A 149 13.13 12.68 1.77
CA TYR A 149 12.62 13.88 2.40
C TYR A 149 11.14 14.12 2.08
N ALA A 150 10.79 14.12 0.79
CA ALA A 150 9.46 14.47 0.32
C ALA A 150 8.40 13.44 0.75
N TYR A 151 8.68 12.15 0.56
CA TYR A 151 7.69 11.10 0.80
C TYR A 151 7.78 10.50 2.21
N GLY A 152 8.93 10.58 2.87
CA GLY A 152 9.12 10.08 4.25
C GLY A 152 9.07 11.15 5.32
N GLU A 153 9.04 12.44 4.95
CA GLU A 153 9.19 13.58 5.87
C GLU A 153 10.44 13.45 6.77
N GLU A 154 11.52 12.87 6.23
CA GLU A 154 12.69 12.49 7.01
C GLU A 154 13.79 13.56 6.95
N ARG A 155 14.06 14.21 8.09
CA ARG A 155 15.03 15.31 8.20
C ARG A 155 16.48 14.87 8.01
N LEU A 156 16.80 13.62 8.30
CA LEU A 156 18.10 13.01 8.08
C LEU A 156 18.27 12.45 6.65
N SER A 157 17.35 12.75 5.73
CA SER A 157 17.32 12.18 4.37
C SER A 157 18.68 12.21 3.65
N ARG A 158 19.39 13.33 3.67
CA ARG A 158 20.72 13.48 3.05
C ARG A 158 21.74 12.51 3.63
N ARG A 159 21.78 12.36 4.96
CA ARG A 159 22.68 11.43 5.65
C ARG A 159 22.32 9.99 5.32
N ILE A 160 21.02 9.67 5.34
CA ILE A 160 20.51 8.33 5.03
C ILE A 160 20.84 7.95 3.59
N ALA A 161 20.51 8.81 2.62
CA ALA A 161 20.77 8.59 1.21
C ALA A 161 22.25 8.34 0.95
N ARG A 162 23.16 9.18 1.47
CA ARG A 162 24.61 8.96 1.35
C ARG A 162 25.03 7.57 1.82
N ARG A 163 24.56 7.16 3.01
CA ARG A 163 24.89 5.85 3.57
C ARG A 163 24.34 4.70 2.73
N ILE A 164 23.14 4.86 2.15
CA ILE A 164 22.55 3.86 1.25
C ILE A 164 23.39 3.74 -0.03
N VAL A 165 23.78 4.86 -0.63
CA VAL A 165 24.60 4.89 -1.86
C VAL A 165 26.00 4.29 -1.63
N GLU A 166 26.62 4.55 -0.47
CA GLU A 166 27.91 3.95 -0.06
C GLU A 166 27.89 2.40 -0.01
N GLN A 167 26.71 1.76 0.05
CA GLN A 167 26.53 0.31 0.17
C GLN A 167 26.03 -0.37 -1.11
N ARG A 168 25.93 0.37 -2.23
CA ARG A 168 25.53 -0.21 -3.51
C ARG A 168 26.49 -1.31 -3.98
N PRO A 169 26.04 -2.26 -4.81
CA PRO A 169 24.66 -2.40 -5.32
C PRO A 169 23.74 -3.19 -4.37
N TRP A 170 22.49 -2.74 -4.22
CA TRP A 170 21.44 -3.40 -3.44
C TRP A 170 20.72 -4.50 -4.22
N SER A 171 20.57 -4.33 -5.54
CA SER A 171 19.91 -5.28 -6.45
C SER A 171 20.64 -6.62 -6.58
N SER A 172 21.95 -6.64 -6.33
CA SER A 172 22.76 -7.84 -6.53
C SER A 172 22.54 -8.93 -5.46
N GLY A 173 21.85 -8.61 -4.35
CA GLY A 173 21.66 -9.52 -3.22
C GLY A 173 22.97 -9.99 -2.53
N ALA A 174 24.13 -9.60 -3.07
CA ALA A 174 25.45 -9.95 -2.60
C ALA A 174 25.67 -9.31 -1.24
N ARG A 175 25.72 -10.17 -0.22
CA ARG A 175 25.82 -9.82 1.19
C ARG A 175 27.20 -9.24 1.53
N ALA A 176 27.54 -8.05 1.05
CA ALA A 176 28.70 -7.32 1.54
C ALA A 176 28.43 -6.92 3.01
N ALA A 177 29.06 -7.66 3.93
CA ALA A 177 29.10 -7.41 5.38
C ALA A 177 27.82 -6.80 6.00
N GLY A 178 26.64 -7.37 5.71
CA GLY A 178 25.37 -6.85 6.24
C GLY A 178 24.09 -7.32 5.56
N GLY A 179 24.15 -7.78 4.31
CA GLY A 179 22.99 -8.25 3.54
C GLY A 179 22.30 -7.13 2.73
N GLY A 180 21.70 -7.44 1.58
CA GLY A 180 20.99 -6.48 0.71
C GLY A 180 19.48 -6.39 0.95
N GLY A 181 19.01 -6.87 2.11
CA GLY A 181 17.58 -7.03 2.44
C GLY A 181 16.99 -5.91 3.29
N THR A 182 15.71 -6.04 3.62
CA THR A 182 14.96 -5.08 4.45
C THR A 182 15.59 -4.88 5.83
N ALA A 183 16.10 -5.93 6.48
CA ALA A 183 16.73 -5.80 7.79
C ALA A 183 18.03 -4.98 7.72
N ALA A 184 18.81 -5.16 6.66
CA ALA A 184 20.07 -4.45 6.46
C ALA A 184 19.85 -2.95 6.18
N LEU A 185 18.87 -2.63 5.33
CA LEU A 185 18.46 -1.25 5.10
C LEU A 185 17.98 -0.60 6.40
N ALA A 186 17.15 -1.30 7.18
CA ALA A 186 16.64 -0.78 8.44
C ALA A 186 17.76 -0.53 9.46
N TYR A 187 18.75 -1.44 9.55
CA TYR A 187 19.93 -1.28 10.39
C TYR A 187 20.75 -0.06 10.00
N LEU A 188 21.02 0.10 8.70
CA LEU A 188 21.77 1.24 8.15
C LEU A 188 21.08 2.57 8.44
N VAL A 189 19.77 2.64 8.21
CA VAL A 189 18.96 3.82 8.50
C VAL A 189 19.01 4.14 9.99
N ALA A 190 18.78 3.15 10.87
CA ALA A 190 18.85 3.34 12.32
C ALA A 190 20.24 3.84 12.78
N GLY A 191 21.32 3.40 12.13
CA GLY A 191 22.69 3.87 12.35
C GLY A 191 22.88 5.37 12.13
N CYS A 192 22.04 6.01 11.32
CA CYS A 192 22.08 7.46 11.06
C CYS A 192 21.52 8.29 12.21
N TYR A 193 20.74 7.69 13.11
CA TYR A 193 20.09 8.39 14.21
C TYR A 193 20.98 8.38 15.46
N PRO A 194 20.94 9.46 16.28
CA PRO A 194 21.51 9.47 17.62
C PRO A 194 20.93 8.33 18.47
N PRO A 195 21.71 7.70 19.38
CA PRO A 195 21.25 6.56 20.18
C PRO A 195 19.93 6.79 20.91
N ALA A 196 19.68 8.00 21.44
CA ALA A 196 18.44 8.36 22.12
C ALA A 196 17.21 8.33 21.19
N ALA A 197 17.39 8.71 19.92
CA ALA A 197 16.31 8.74 18.93
C ALA A 197 15.99 7.35 18.33
N ARG A 198 16.86 6.34 18.53
CA ARG A 198 16.64 4.97 18.01
C ARG A 198 15.55 4.20 18.75
N ARG A 199 15.22 4.60 19.99
CA ARG A 199 14.23 3.94 20.85
C ARG A 199 12.92 4.71 20.96
N GLY A 200 12.65 5.58 19.99
CA GLY A 200 11.38 6.32 19.92
C GLY A 200 10.18 5.42 19.65
N ARG A 201 8.98 6.01 19.68
CA ARG A 201 7.71 5.32 19.38
C ARG A 201 7.68 4.67 18.00
N LEU A 202 8.31 5.31 17.02
CA LEU A 202 8.44 4.84 15.65
C LEU A 202 9.88 4.38 15.42
N HIS A 203 10.05 3.20 14.82
CA HIS A 203 11.37 2.72 14.43
C HIS A 203 11.96 3.69 13.39
N PRO A 204 13.26 4.05 13.47
CA PRO A 204 13.85 5.05 12.58
C PRO A 204 13.70 4.73 11.08
N ALA A 205 13.71 3.45 10.70
CA ALA A 205 13.56 3.04 9.30
C ALA A 205 12.16 3.26 8.71
N THR A 206 11.13 3.46 9.54
CA THR A 206 9.72 3.51 9.11
C THR A 206 9.50 4.54 8.00
N ARG A 207 10.06 5.74 8.16
CA ARG A 207 9.90 6.85 7.19
C ARG A 207 10.63 6.60 5.89
N THR A 208 11.83 6.01 5.93
CA THR A 208 12.56 5.64 4.72
C THR A 208 11.84 4.53 3.95
N PHE A 209 11.31 3.53 4.65
CA PHE A 209 10.52 2.46 4.02
C PHE A 209 9.23 3.00 3.40
N GLN A 210 8.53 3.89 4.10
CA GLN A 210 7.37 4.61 3.56
C GLN A 210 7.72 5.38 2.29
N ALA A 211 8.83 6.13 2.30
CA ALA A 211 9.24 6.93 1.15
C ALA A 211 9.55 6.08 -0.08
N LEU A 212 10.29 4.98 0.12
CA LEU A 212 10.61 4.04 -0.94
C LEU A 212 9.35 3.37 -1.49
N ARG A 213 8.46 2.91 -0.61
CA ARG A 213 7.18 2.31 -0.99
C ARG A 213 6.33 3.26 -1.84
N ILE A 214 6.19 4.51 -1.41
CA ILE A 214 5.44 5.54 -2.13
C ILE A 214 6.02 5.74 -3.53
N ALA A 215 7.35 5.81 -3.65
CA ALA A 215 8.02 6.00 -4.92
C ALA A 215 7.97 4.77 -5.84
N VAL A 216 8.04 3.56 -5.29
CA VAL A 216 7.98 2.32 -6.07
C VAL A 216 6.60 2.09 -6.69
N ASN A 217 5.54 2.59 -6.05
CA ASN A 217 4.15 2.34 -6.44
C ASN A 217 3.43 3.59 -6.96
N ASP A 218 4.15 4.71 -7.18
CA ASP A 218 3.60 6.00 -7.59
C ASP A 218 2.34 6.42 -6.80
N GLU A 219 2.34 6.17 -5.48
CA GLU A 219 1.13 6.23 -4.65
C GLU A 219 0.49 7.63 -4.65
N LEU A 220 1.31 8.69 -4.64
CA LEU A 220 0.79 10.06 -4.61
C LEU A 220 0.22 10.51 -5.95
N GLU A 221 0.87 10.18 -7.07
CA GLU A 221 0.36 10.51 -8.40
C GLU A 221 -0.94 9.73 -8.70
N ALA A 222 -0.99 8.46 -8.29
CA ALA A 222 -2.20 7.67 -8.37
C ALA A 222 -3.34 8.33 -7.57
N LEU A 223 -3.07 8.73 -6.32
CA LEU A 223 -4.05 9.39 -5.46
C LEU A 223 -4.53 10.73 -6.04
N GLU A 224 -3.64 11.57 -6.55
CA GLU A 224 -3.99 12.82 -7.24
C GLU A 224 -4.91 12.57 -8.44
N THR A 225 -4.63 11.51 -9.21
CA THR A 225 -5.47 11.09 -10.33
C THR A 225 -6.86 10.64 -9.86
N LEU A 226 -6.94 9.89 -8.75
CA LEU A 226 -8.22 9.47 -8.18
C LEU A 226 -9.03 10.68 -7.70
N LEU A 227 -8.44 11.56 -6.91
CA LEU A 227 -9.12 12.72 -6.33
C LEU A 227 -9.61 13.72 -7.39
N SER A 228 -8.90 13.82 -8.52
CA SER A 228 -9.32 14.67 -9.64
C SER A 228 -10.46 14.08 -10.47
N ARG A 229 -10.55 12.74 -10.59
CA ARG A 229 -11.53 12.07 -11.45
C ARG A 229 -12.76 11.55 -10.72
N ALA A 230 -12.61 11.05 -9.50
CA ALA A 230 -13.68 10.42 -8.74
C ALA A 230 -14.94 11.29 -8.58
N PRO A 231 -14.86 12.62 -8.40
CA PRO A 231 -16.05 13.46 -8.35
C PRO A 231 -16.92 13.39 -9.62
N ASP A 232 -16.31 13.25 -10.81
CA ASP A 232 -17.03 13.16 -12.08
C ASP A 232 -17.66 11.78 -12.32
N TRP A 233 -17.34 10.79 -11.47
CA TRP A 233 -17.93 9.46 -11.52
C TRP A 233 -19.21 9.36 -10.69
N LEU A 234 -19.44 10.31 -9.79
CA LEU A 234 -20.55 10.23 -8.83
C LEU A 234 -21.87 10.64 -9.48
N ALA A 235 -22.91 9.85 -9.22
CA ALA A 235 -24.28 10.25 -9.47
C ALA A 235 -24.63 11.49 -8.61
N PRO A 236 -25.51 12.39 -9.10
CA PRO A 236 -25.95 13.59 -8.38
C PRO A 236 -26.60 13.32 -7.03
#